data_AF-A0A5A8DM90-F1
#
_entry.id   AF-A0A5A8DM90-F1
#
_cell.length_a   1.000
_cell.length_b   1.000
_cell.length_c   1.000
_cell.angle_alpha   90.00
_cell.angle_beta   90.00
_cell.angle_gamma   90.00
#
_symmetry.space_group_name_H-M   'P 1'
#
loop_
_entity.id
_entity.type
_entity.pdbx_description
1 polymer ?
#
loop_
_entity_poly.entity_id
_entity_poly.type
_entity_poly.pdbx_seq_one_letter_code
_entity_poly.pdbx_strand_id
1 'polypeptide(L)'
;MGSTISSAMEQSQGKMMEKQGEMQSNMLKRQIVMQKGIAARQMAAARARAKDLLHFVGGFAAFAVPVLVVQAGKTGNKALLAPAIILSLVCAYQADMAYGNKMERIRKDAETMLAETPEMFGLPAASSLNLTDIDRAVAAESQAAADAAAYDAENRR
;
A
#
# COMPACT_ATOMS: atom_id res chain seq x y z
N MET A 1 15.22 -26.08 53.14
CA MET A 1 14.16 -25.16 52.64
C MET A 1 14.51 -24.61 51.25
N GLY A 2 14.83 -25.47 50.26
CA GLY A 2 15.26 -25.04 48.91
C GLY A 2 14.33 -25.43 47.75
N SER A 3 13.39 -26.35 47.99
CA SER A 3 12.53 -26.92 46.93
C SER A 3 11.40 -25.98 46.49
N THR A 4 10.82 -25.20 47.41
CA THR A 4 9.71 -24.28 47.10
C THR A 4 10.16 -23.01 46.36
N ILE A 5 11.42 -22.60 46.54
CA ILE A 5 12.03 -21.47 45.82
C ILE A 5 12.38 -21.86 44.40
N SER A 6 12.92 -23.07 44.19
CA SER A 6 13.23 -23.60 42.84
C SER A 6 11.97 -23.76 41.98
N SER A 7 10.89 -24.31 42.54
CA SER A 7 9.62 -24.48 41.83
C SER A 7 8.92 -23.16 41.54
N ALA A 8 8.99 -22.19 42.46
CA ALA A 8 8.47 -20.84 42.22
C ALA A 8 9.30 -20.08 41.17
N MET A 9 10.61 -20.30 41.12
CA MET A 9 11.52 -19.71 40.14
C MET A 9 11.29 -20.31 38.74
N GLU A 10 11.17 -21.63 38.59
CA GLU A 10 10.78 -22.28 37.33
C GLU A 10 9.40 -21.85 36.85
N GLN A 11 8.40 -21.79 37.76
CA GLN A 11 7.07 -21.31 37.40
C GLN A 11 7.06 -19.82 37.01
N SER A 12 7.93 -19.00 37.63
CA SER A 12 8.13 -17.59 37.24
C SER A 12 8.86 -17.46 35.90
N GLN A 13 9.81 -18.35 35.62
CA GLN A 13 10.63 -18.34 34.40
C GLN A 13 9.83 -18.86 33.20
N GLY A 14 9.00 -19.89 33.39
CA GLY A 14 8.03 -20.37 32.39
C GLY A 14 6.98 -19.32 32.05
N LYS A 15 6.38 -18.67 33.06
CA LYS A 15 5.47 -17.53 32.84
C LYS A 15 6.17 -16.33 32.19
N MET A 16 7.47 -16.13 32.44
CA MET A 16 8.26 -15.09 31.80
C MET A 16 8.54 -15.43 30.33
N MET A 17 8.85 -16.68 29.98
CA MET A 17 8.99 -17.13 28.60
C MET A 17 7.66 -17.06 27.83
N GLU A 18 6.54 -17.47 28.46
CA GLU A 18 5.21 -17.36 27.88
C GLU A 18 4.82 -15.89 27.62
N LYS A 19 5.04 -15.01 28.62
CA LYS A 19 4.86 -13.56 28.45
C LYS A 19 5.81 -12.96 27.41
N GLN A 20 7.03 -13.49 27.25
CA GLN A 20 7.98 -13.04 26.24
C GLN A 20 7.49 -13.39 24.83
N GLY A 21 6.96 -14.60 24.63
CA GLY A 21 6.34 -15.03 23.37
C GLY A 21 5.08 -14.21 23.03
N GLU A 22 4.21 -13.98 24.02
CA GLU A 22 3.04 -13.10 23.85
C GLU A 22 3.43 -11.66 23.53
N MET A 23 4.49 -11.13 24.16
CA MET A 23 4.99 -9.79 23.92
C MET A 23 5.55 -9.64 22.50
N GLN A 24 6.30 -10.63 22.01
CA GLN A 24 6.78 -10.65 20.62
C GLN A 24 5.62 -10.70 19.62
N SER A 25 4.64 -11.58 19.84
CA SER A 25 3.43 -11.66 19.01
C SER A 25 2.65 -10.34 18.99
N ASN A 26 2.50 -9.71 20.16
CA ASN A 26 1.81 -8.43 20.28
C ASN A 26 2.58 -7.28 19.61
N MET A 27 3.92 -7.27 19.67
CA MET A 27 4.73 -6.30 18.94
C MET A 27 4.57 -6.46 17.42
N LEU A 28 4.59 -7.69 16.91
CA LEU A 28 4.39 -7.96 15.48
C LEU A 28 3.00 -7.52 15.01
N LYS A 29 1.94 -7.85 15.76
CA LYS A 29 0.57 -7.41 15.46
C LYS A 29 0.47 -5.88 15.38
N ARG A 30 1.12 -5.16 16.29
CA ARG A 30 1.16 -3.69 16.28
C ARG A 30 1.87 -3.15 15.04
N GLN A 31 2.97 -3.77 14.60
CA GLN A 31 3.69 -3.37 13.40
C GLN A 31 2.83 -3.55 12.14
N ILE A 32 2.12 -4.68 12.00
CA ILE A 32 1.22 -4.93 10.87
C ILE A 32 0.08 -3.92 10.83
N VAL A 33 -0.55 -3.66 11.98
CA VAL A 33 -1.63 -2.66 12.10
C VAL A 33 -1.11 -1.27 11.77
N MET A 34 0.08 -0.91 12.23
CA MET A 34 0.72 0.37 11.92
C MET A 34 0.98 0.53 10.42
N GLN A 35 1.55 -0.49 9.76
CA GLN A 35 1.81 -0.48 8.32
C GLN A 35 0.52 -0.34 7.51
N LYS A 36 -0.50 -1.15 7.81
CA LYS A 36 -1.82 -1.05 7.17
C LYS A 36 -2.48 0.31 7.43
N GLY A 37 -2.31 0.85 8.63
CA GLY A 37 -2.82 2.18 9.01
C GLY A 37 -2.16 3.32 8.23
N ILE A 38 -0.85 3.26 7.99
CA ILE A 38 -0.14 4.26 7.18
C ILE A 38 -0.62 4.20 5.73
N ALA A 39 -0.68 3.00 5.14
CA ALA A 39 -1.16 2.80 3.78
C ALA A 39 -2.60 3.29 3.59
N ALA A 40 -3.49 2.96 4.52
CA ALA A 40 -4.88 3.43 4.50
C ALA A 40 -4.97 4.96 4.61
N ARG A 41 -4.15 5.59 5.47
CA ARG A 41 -4.11 7.05 5.60
C ARG A 41 -3.58 7.74 4.33
N GLN A 42 -2.56 7.17 3.68
CA GLN A 42 -2.05 7.70 2.41
C GLN A 42 -3.12 7.63 1.31
N MET A 43 -3.86 6.51 1.22
CA MET A 43 -4.96 6.37 0.28
C MET A 43 -6.11 7.34 0.58
N ALA A 44 -6.47 7.50 1.86
CA ALA A 44 -7.47 8.47 2.28
C ALA A 44 -7.05 9.91 1.97
N ALA A 45 -5.78 10.25 2.21
CA ALA A 45 -5.22 11.57 1.89
C ALA A 45 -5.21 11.84 0.37
N ALA A 46 -4.86 10.84 -0.44
CA ALA A 46 -4.93 10.95 -1.90
C ALA A 46 -6.37 11.24 -2.38
N ARG A 47 -7.35 10.55 -1.81
CA ARG A 47 -8.77 10.78 -2.13
C ARG A 47 -9.27 12.13 -1.62
N ALA A 48 -8.86 12.56 -0.43
CA ALA A 48 -9.18 13.88 0.11
C ALA A 48 -8.60 14.99 -0.77
N ARG A 49 -7.35 14.83 -1.22
CA ARG A 49 -6.70 15.75 -2.16
C ARG A 49 -7.44 15.84 -3.49
N ALA A 50 -7.91 14.71 -4.02
CA ALA A 50 -8.72 14.70 -5.24
C ALA A 50 -10.03 15.48 -5.07
N LYS A 51 -10.71 15.35 -3.92
CA LYS A 51 -11.92 16.13 -3.61
C LYS A 51 -11.64 17.62 -3.50
N ASP A 52 -10.59 18.01 -2.80
CA ASP A 52 -10.19 19.42 -2.66
C ASP A 52 -9.89 20.06 -4.03
N LEU A 53 -9.14 19.34 -4.88
CA LEU A 53 -8.82 19.78 -6.22
C LEU A 53 -10.06 19.87 -7.12
N LEU A 54 -11.03 18.96 -6.96
CA LEU A 54 -12.32 19.06 -7.65
C LEU A 54 -13.10 20.29 -7.21
N HIS A 55 -13.16 20.60 -5.92
CA HIS A 55 -13.86 21.81 -5.47
C HIS A 55 -13.21 23.08 -6.02
N PHE A 56 -11.87 23.13 -6.06
CA PHE A 56 -11.15 24.25 -6.63
C PHE A 56 -11.39 24.39 -8.14
N VAL A 57 -11.13 23.33 -8.92
CA VAL A 57 -11.28 23.34 -10.38
C VAL A 57 -12.74 23.45 -10.80
N GLY A 58 -13.63 22.74 -10.11
CA GLY A 58 -15.07 22.77 -10.34
C GLY A 58 -15.69 24.12 -10.02
N GLY A 59 -15.27 24.76 -8.93
CA GLY A 59 -15.67 26.14 -8.62
C GLY A 59 -15.22 27.11 -9.72
N PHE A 60 -13.97 27.02 -10.16
CA PHE A 60 -13.48 27.84 -11.28
C PHE A 60 -14.24 27.57 -12.58
N ALA A 61 -14.45 26.31 -12.93
CA ALA A 61 -15.19 25.91 -14.13
C ALA A 61 -16.64 26.38 -14.10
N ALA A 62 -17.30 26.37 -12.94
CA ALA A 62 -18.67 26.84 -12.77
C ALA A 62 -18.84 28.33 -13.11
N PHE A 63 -17.80 29.15 -12.94
CA PHE A 63 -17.81 30.54 -13.39
C PHE A 63 -17.27 30.70 -14.82
N ALA A 64 -16.13 30.06 -15.14
CA ALA A 64 -15.43 30.26 -16.40
C ALA A 64 -16.20 29.71 -17.62
N VAL A 65 -16.82 28.53 -17.49
CA VAL A 65 -17.52 27.89 -18.61
C VAL A 65 -18.74 28.71 -19.07
N PRO A 66 -19.67 29.14 -18.18
CA PRO A 66 -20.77 30.00 -18.61
C PRO A 66 -20.31 31.33 -19.23
N VAL A 67 -19.28 31.96 -18.66
CA VAL A 67 -18.72 33.21 -19.20
C VAL A 67 -18.20 33.01 -20.62
N LEU A 68 -17.44 31.94 -20.87
CA LEU A 68 -16.91 31.60 -22.19
C LEU A 68 -18.03 31.28 -23.19
N VAL A 69 -19.06 30.55 -22.77
CA VAL A 69 -20.21 30.20 -23.62
C VAL A 69 -21.00 31.44 -24.01
N VAL A 70 -21.32 32.32 -23.06
CA VAL A 70 -22.02 33.59 -23.33
C VAL A 70 -21.18 34.48 -24.25
N GLN A 71 -19.87 34.57 -24.01
CA GLN A 71 -18.97 35.37 -24.83
C GLN A 71 -18.83 34.82 -26.26
N ALA A 72 -18.77 33.49 -26.42
CA ALA A 72 -18.78 32.84 -27.73
C ALA A 72 -20.07 33.17 -28.51
N GLY A 73 -21.21 33.17 -27.83
CA GLY A 73 -22.50 33.56 -28.42
C GLY A 73 -22.55 35.03 -28.83
N LYS A 74 -22.03 35.94 -28.00
CA LYS A 74 -22.00 37.38 -28.28
C LYS A 74 -21.03 37.78 -29.40
N THR A 75 -19.86 37.16 -29.45
CA THR A 75 -18.80 37.50 -30.42
C THR A 75 -18.88 36.69 -31.72
N GLY A 76 -19.66 35.62 -31.73
CA GLY A 76 -19.67 34.62 -32.82
C GLY A 76 -18.40 33.77 -32.89
N ASN A 77 -17.40 34.03 -32.03
CA ASN A 77 -16.12 33.32 -32.05
C ASN A 77 -16.24 31.96 -31.33
N LYS A 78 -16.43 30.90 -32.12
CA LYS A 78 -16.53 29.52 -31.63
C LYS A 78 -15.22 29.01 -31.01
N ALA A 79 -14.07 29.65 -31.24
CA ALA A 79 -12.80 29.25 -30.64
C ALA A 79 -12.82 29.36 -29.10
N LEU A 80 -13.68 30.23 -28.55
CA LEU A 80 -13.88 30.38 -27.10
C LEU A 80 -14.51 29.13 -26.44
N LEU A 81 -15.11 28.24 -27.22
CA LEU A 81 -15.64 26.96 -26.71
C LEU A 81 -14.54 25.93 -26.45
N ALA A 82 -13.41 26.00 -27.15
CA ALA A 82 -12.30 25.07 -26.96
C ALA A 82 -11.80 25.02 -25.51
N PRO A 83 -11.45 26.15 -24.85
CA PRO A 83 -11.05 26.12 -23.45
C PRO A 83 -12.18 25.67 -22.51
N ALA A 84 -13.45 25.98 -22.83
CA ALA A 84 -14.60 25.53 -22.04
C ALA A 84 -14.75 24.00 -22.05
N ILE A 85 -14.56 23.37 -23.22
CA ILE A 85 -14.60 21.91 -23.38
C ILE A 85 -13.44 21.26 -22.61
N ILE A 86 -12.22 21.80 -22.75
CA ILE A 86 -11.04 21.28 -22.04
C ILE A 86 -11.24 21.35 -20.51
N LEU A 87 -11.70 22.50 -19.99
CA LEU A 87 -12.01 22.67 -18.57
C LEU A 87 -13.07 21.68 -18.08
N SER A 88 -14.11 21.45 -18.88
CA SER A 88 -15.18 20.51 -18.55
C SER A 88 -14.67 19.08 -18.47
N LEU A 89 -13.79 18.69 -19.42
CA LEU A 89 -13.13 17.38 -19.43
C LEU A 89 -12.25 17.16 -18.20
N VAL A 90 -11.43 18.16 -17.84
CA VAL A 90 -10.60 18.10 -16.63
C VAL A 90 -11.49 17.99 -15.39
N CYS A 91 -12.55 18.78 -15.29
CA CYS A 91 -13.47 18.72 -14.15
C CYS A 91 -14.14 17.34 -14.03
N ALA A 92 -14.61 16.76 -15.14
CA ALA A 92 -15.19 15.42 -15.17
C ALA A 92 -14.19 14.34 -14.73
N TYR A 93 -12.94 14.43 -15.19
CA TYR A 93 -11.86 13.54 -14.77
C TYR A 93 -11.60 13.61 -13.26
N GLN A 94 -11.56 14.83 -12.70
CA GLN A 94 -11.37 15.02 -11.26
C GLN A 94 -12.57 14.54 -10.45
N ALA A 95 -13.79 14.63 -11.00
CA ALA A 95 -14.99 14.11 -10.38
C ALA A 95 -14.95 12.57 -10.27
N ASP A 96 -14.50 11.89 -11.32
CA ASP A 96 -14.28 10.44 -11.32
C ASP A 96 -13.16 10.02 -10.34
N MET A 97 -12.08 10.81 -10.21
CA MET A 97 -11.07 10.58 -9.18
C MET A 97 -11.57 10.76 -7.75
N ALA A 98 -12.41 11.76 -7.49
CA ALA A 98 -12.89 12.09 -6.15
C ALA A 98 -14.01 11.14 -5.65
N TYR A 99 -15.00 10.90 -6.51
CA TYR A 99 -16.23 10.19 -6.17
C TYR A 99 -16.36 8.84 -6.88
N GLY A 100 -15.78 8.69 -8.07
CA GLY A 100 -15.84 7.47 -8.86
C GLY A 100 -14.88 6.38 -8.40
N ASN A 101 -14.66 5.41 -9.30
CA ASN A 101 -13.84 4.22 -9.06
C ASN A 101 -12.41 4.35 -9.59
N LYS A 102 -12.04 5.51 -10.13
CA LYS A 102 -10.73 5.70 -10.78
C LYS A 102 -9.55 5.40 -9.87
N MET A 103 -9.63 5.83 -8.59
CA MET A 103 -8.58 5.55 -7.60
C MET A 103 -8.45 4.06 -7.28
N GLU A 104 -9.54 3.32 -7.30
CA GLU A 104 -9.54 1.87 -7.09
C GLU A 104 -8.94 1.13 -8.30
N ARG A 105 -9.26 1.58 -9.51
CA ARG A 105 -8.65 1.07 -10.75
C ARG A 105 -7.14 1.30 -10.78
N ILE A 106 -6.69 2.53 -10.49
CA ILE A 106 -5.26 2.86 -10.42
C ILE A 106 -4.56 1.97 -9.40
N ARG A 107 -5.20 1.73 -8.25
CA ARG A 107 -4.67 0.81 -7.24
C ARG A 107 -4.54 -0.61 -7.76
N LYS A 108 -5.57 -1.13 -8.42
CA LYS A 108 -5.55 -2.48 -9.01
C LYS A 108 -4.46 -2.62 -10.09
N ASP A 109 -4.32 -1.61 -10.94
CA ASP A 109 -3.29 -1.57 -11.98
C ASP A 109 -1.89 -1.54 -11.34
N ALA A 110 -1.70 -0.76 -10.25
CA ALA A 110 -0.45 -0.75 -9.50
C ALA A 110 -0.15 -2.10 -8.82
N GLU A 111 -1.15 -2.75 -8.22
CA GLU A 111 -1.01 -4.10 -7.64
C GLU A 111 -0.61 -5.14 -8.72
N THR A 112 -1.15 -4.99 -9.93
CA THR A 112 -0.79 -5.84 -11.08
C THR A 112 0.65 -5.61 -11.52
N MET A 113 1.07 -4.35 -11.68
CA MET A 113 2.45 -4.00 -12.06
C MET A 113 3.48 -4.47 -11.04
N LEU A 114 3.16 -4.40 -9.74
CA LEU A 114 4.01 -4.91 -8.67
C LEU A 114 4.16 -6.43 -8.72
N ALA A 115 3.12 -7.15 -9.17
CA ALA A 115 3.16 -8.60 -9.32
C ALA A 115 3.91 -9.04 -10.59
N GLU A 116 3.78 -8.29 -11.68
CA GLU A 116 4.37 -8.63 -12.99
C GLU A 116 5.82 -8.18 -13.14
N THR A 117 6.23 -7.09 -12.49
CA THR A 117 7.55 -6.47 -12.71
C THR A 117 8.16 -5.91 -11.41
N PRO A 118 8.36 -6.74 -10.36
CA PRO A 118 8.86 -6.28 -9.07
C PRO A 118 10.27 -5.66 -9.15
N GLU A 119 11.12 -6.16 -10.05
CA GLU A 119 12.49 -5.67 -10.26
C GLU A 119 12.55 -4.22 -10.75
N MET A 120 11.54 -3.75 -11.51
CA MET A 120 11.49 -2.36 -12.01
C MET A 120 11.39 -1.35 -10.87
N PHE A 121 10.80 -1.75 -9.75
CA PHE A 121 10.58 -0.88 -8.59
C PHE A 121 11.67 -1.05 -7.52
N GLY A 122 12.77 -1.74 -7.83
CA GLY A 122 13.85 -2.02 -6.90
C GLY A 122 13.40 -2.88 -5.71
N LEU A 123 12.27 -3.59 -5.86
CA LEU A 123 11.77 -4.50 -4.85
C LEU A 123 12.50 -5.84 -5.03
N PRO A 124 12.86 -6.53 -3.93
CA PRO A 124 13.44 -7.87 -4.05
C PRO A 124 12.50 -8.77 -4.85
N ALA A 125 13.01 -9.69 -5.66
CA ALA A 125 12.21 -10.56 -6.54
C ALA A 125 11.16 -11.41 -5.77
N ALA A 126 11.28 -11.51 -4.45
CA ALA A 126 10.33 -12.14 -3.53
C ALA A 126 9.27 -11.16 -2.94
N SER A 127 9.09 -9.98 -3.51
CA SER A 127 8.30 -8.88 -2.93
C SER A 127 6.79 -9.01 -3.10
N SER A 128 6.26 -10.15 -2.67
CA SER A 128 4.99 -10.08 -1.97
C SER A 128 5.32 -9.66 -0.53
N LEU A 129 4.77 -8.54 -0.09
CA LEU A 129 4.90 -8.00 1.28
C LEU A 129 4.18 -8.89 2.32
N ASN A 130 4.28 -10.20 2.19
CA ASN A 130 3.68 -11.19 3.06
C ASN A 130 4.78 -11.89 3.86
N LEU A 131 4.61 -11.90 5.19
CA LEU A 131 5.47 -12.64 6.12
C LEU A 131 5.67 -14.10 5.67
N THR A 132 4.63 -14.71 5.10
CA THR A 132 4.66 -16.09 4.56
C THR A 132 5.61 -16.29 3.39
N ASP A 133 5.84 -15.28 2.56
CA ASP A 133 6.72 -15.41 1.41
C ASP A 133 8.19 -15.13 1.81
N ILE A 134 8.41 -14.32 2.86
CA ILE A 134 9.69 -14.23 3.57
C ILE A 134 10.00 -15.56 4.27
N ASP A 135 9.04 -16.13 5.00
CA ASP A 135 9.21 -17.43 5.68
C ASP A 135 9.47 -18.55 4.67
N ARG A 136 8.81 -18.53 3.51
CA ARG A 136 9.05 -19.49 2.43
C ARG A 136 10.41 -19.29 1.77
N ALA A 137 10.88 -18.05 1.59
CA ALA A 137 12.20 -17.75 1.06
C ALA A 137 13.31 -18.19 2.03
N VAL A 138 13.16 -17.89 3.33
CA VAL A 138 14.09 -18.34 4.38
C VAL A 138 14.06 -19.86 4.51
N ALA A 139 12.89 -20.49 4.43
CA ALA A 139 12.77 -21.94 4.42
C ALA A 139 13.46 -22.57 3.20
N ALA A 140 13.28 -21.99 2.00
CA ALA A 140 13.94 -22.45 0.78
C ALA A 140 15.48 -22.28 0.86
N GLU A 141 15.96 -21.17 1.46
CA GLU A 141 17.38 -20.93 1.67
C GLU A 141 17.97 -21.91 2.70
N SER A 142 17.22 -22.22 3.77
CA SER A 142 17.62 -23.23 4.75
C SER A 142 17.62 -24.66 4.20
N GLN A 143 16.70 -24.98 3.28
CA GLN A 143 16.63 -26.27 2.59
C GLN A 143 17.78 -26.40 1.58
N ALA A 144 18.06 -25.36 0.79
CA ALA A 144 19.21 -25.34 -0.12
C ALA A 144 20.55 -25.49 0.61
N ALA A 145 20.69 -24.87 1.78
CA ALA A 145 21.87 -25.04 2.63
C ALA A 145 21.99 -26.46 3.22
N ALA A 146 20.86 -27.08 3.58
CA ALA A 146 20.82 -28.46 4.06
C ALA A 146 21.16 -29.47 2.95
N ASP A 147 20.64 -29.25 1.74
CA ASP A 147 20.89 -30.10 0.57
C ASP A 147 22.34 -29.99 0.09
N ALA A 148 22.93 -28.78 0.13
CA ALA A 148 24.35 -28.57 -0.16
C ALA A 148 25.26 -29.28 0.87
N ALA A 149 24.89 -29.23 2.16
CA ALA A 149 25.62 -29.95 3.21
C ALA A 149 25.48 -31.47 3.08
N ALA A 150 24.33 -31.97 2.63
CA ALA A 150 24.10 -33.39 2.36
C ALA A 150 24.93 -33.88 1.16
N TYR A 151 24.98 -33.09 0.08
CA TYR A 151 25.81 -33.39 -1.10
C TYR A 151 27.31 -33.41 -0.76
N ASP A 152 27.81 -32.44 0.01
CA ASP A 152 29.20 -32.40 0.47
C ASP A 152 29.56 -33.57 1.42
N ALA A 153 28.58 -34.08 2.18
CA ALA A 153 28.77 -35.23 3.05
C ALA A 153 28.81 -36.56 2.27
N GLU A 154 28.08 -36.67 1.17
CA GLU A 154 28.05 -37.84 0.29
C GLU A 154 29.30 -37.95 -0.57
N ASN A 155 29.84 -36.82 -1.04
CA ASN A 155 31.02 -36.78 -1.93
C ASN A 155 32.38 -36.76 -1.18
N ARG A 156 32.37 -36.78 0.16
CA ARG A 156 33.58 -36.90 1.03
C ARG A 156 33.91 -38.36 1.44
N ARG A 157 33.18 -39.35 0.94
CA ARG A 157 33.50 -40.78 1.10
C ARG A 157 34.21 -41.32 -0.13
#